data_AF-A0A527ZBZ9-F1
#
_entry.id   AF-A0A527ZBZ9-F1
#
_cell.length_a   1.000
_cell.length_b   1.000
_cell.length_c   1.000
_cell.angle_alpha   90.00
_cell.angle_beta   90.00
_cell.angle_gamma   90.00
#
_symmetry.space_group_name_H-M   'P 1'
#
loop_
_entity.id
_entity.type
_entity.pdbx_description
1 polymer ?
#
loop_
_entity_poly.entity_id
_entity_poly.type
_entity_poly.pdbx_seq_one_letter_code
_entity_poly.pdbx_strand_id
1 'polypeptide(L)' 'VLLVTLVVVRSRYGRVLVAIRENEDRTKMLGYDTFSNKLAAVLVSGTICAASGAAYALLFGYVGSTFASVQYSILPLLWV' A
#
# COMPACT_ATOMS: atom_id res chain seq x y z
N VAL A 1 3.26 7.77 -4.85
CA VAL A 1 3.28 7.17 -3.49
C VAL A 1 3.80 8.14 -2.45
N LEU A 2 5.07 8.61 -2.51
CA LEU A 2 5.67 9.52 -1.53
C LEU A 2 4.80 10.75 -1.14
N LEU A 3 4.26 11.48 -2.12
CA LEU A 3 3.40 12.64 -1.85
C LEU A 3 2.10 12.27 -1.12
N VAL A 4 1.48 11.14 -1.49
CA VAL A 4 0.26 10.63 -0.85
C VAL A 4 0.54 10.28 0.61
N THR A 5 1.63 9.56 0.86
CA THR A 5 2.01 9.18 2.23
C THR A 5 2.34 10.41 3.08
N LEU A 6 3.01 11.42 2.51
CA LEU A 6 3.36 12.65 3.23
C LEU A 6 2.11 13.45 3.64
N VAL A 7 1.11 13.54 2.77
CA VAL A 7 -0.17 14.19 3.06
C VAL A 7 -0.92 13.44 4.16
N VAL A 8 -0.96 12.11 4.10
CA VAL A 8 -1.60 11.27 5.13
C VAL A 8 -0.92 11.44 6.48
N VAL A 9 0.41 11.43 6.55
CA VAL A 9 1.17 11.59 7.79
C VAL A 9 1.00 12.99 8.39
N ARG A 10 0.97 14.04 7.57
CA ARG A 10 0.74 15.43 8.04
C ARG A 10 -0.71 15.72 8.44
N SER A 11 -1.66 14.88 8.04
CA SER A 11 -3.07 15.04 8.38
C SER A 11 -3.36 14.75 9.86
N ARG A 12 -4.54 15.14 10.34
CA ARG A 12 -5.02 14.77 11.69
C ARG A 12 -5.13 13.25 11.85
N TYR A 13 -5.45 12.54 10.78
CA TYR A 13 -5.55 11.07 10.75
C TYR A 13 -4.19 10.39 10.97
N GLY A 14 -3.11 10.92 10.37
CA GLY A 14 -1.75 10.43 10.60
C GLY A 14 -1.32 10.55 12.07
N ARG A 15 -1.70 11.64 12.75
CA ARG A 15 -1.44 11.81 14.19
C ARG A 15 -2.20 10.81 15.06
N VAL A 16 -3.45 10.48 14.71
CA VAL A 16 -4.23 9.44 15.40
C VAL A 16 -3.56 8.07 15.20
N LEU A 17 -3.09 7.75 14.00
CA LEU A 17 -2.35 6.49 13.75
C LEU A 17 -1.05 6.39 14.55
N VAL A 18 -0.32 7.49 14.72
CA VAL A 18 0.87 7.53 15.59
C VAL A 18 0.50 7.28 17.05
N ALA A 19 -0.58 7.90 17.54
CA ALA A 19 -1.08 7.66 18.89
C ALA A 19 -1.50 6.19 19.11
N ILE A 20 -2.17 5.58 18.13
CA ILE A 20 -2.53 4.15 18.14
C ILE A 20 -1.28 3.26 18.20
N ARG A 21 -0.21 3.61 17.47
CA ARG A 21 1.06 2.86 17.45
C ARG A 21 1.77 2.92 18.81
N GLU A 22 1.66 4.03 19.51
CA GLU A 22 2.38 4.27 20.77
C GLU A 22 1.65 3.65 21.97
N ASN A 23 0.33 3.82 22.06
CA ASN A 23 -0.47 3.15 23.08
C ASN A 23 -1.93 3.00 22.65
N GLU A 24 -2.31 1.78 22.26
CA GLU A 24 -3.64 1.49 21.75
C GLU A 24 -4.72 1.63 22.83
N ASP A 25 -4.47 1.13 24.05
CA ASP A 25 -5.44 1.16 25.15
C ASP A 25 -5.74 2.61 25.58
N ARG A 26 -4.72 3.46 25.66
CA ARG A 26 -4.91 4.89 25.92
C ARG A 26 -5.73 5.56 24.84
N THR A 27 -5.51 5.20 23.57
CA THR A 27 -6.22 5.79 22.44
C THR A 27 -7.70 5.37 22.42
N LYS A 28 -8.00 4.12 22.81
CA LYS A 28 -9.39 3.66 23.05
C LYS A 28 -10.06 4.42 24.19
N MET A 29 -9.35 4.65 25.30
CA MET A 29 -9.89 5.42 26.43
C MET A 29 -10.20 6.89 26.08
N LEU A 30 -9.48 7.47 25.12
CA LEU A 30 -9.77 8.80 24.54
C LEU A 30 -11.02 8.82 23.64
N GLY A 31 -11.70 7.68 23.45
CA GLY A 31 -12.91 7.56 22.64
C GLY A 31 -12.66 7.34 21.15
N TYR A 32 -11.41 7.10 20.74
CA TYR A 32 -11.11 6.74 19.35
C TYR A 32 -11.28 5.24 19.12
N ASP A 33 -12.03 4.89 18.06
CA ASP A 33 -12.11 3.52 17.60
C ASP A 33 -10.81 3.13 16.87
N THR A 34 -9.97 2.32 17.53
CA THR A 34 -8.68 1.91 16.98
C THR A 34 -8.83 0.87 15.87
N PHE A 35 -9.91 0.08 15.87
CA PHE A 35 -10.16 -0.93 14.85
C PHE A 35 -10.51 -0.27 13.52
N SER A 36 -11.46 0.67 13.54
CA SER A 36 -11.87 1.41 12.34
C SER A 36 -10.70 2.19 11.73
N ASN A 37 -9.89 2.86 12.56
CA ASN A 37 -8.70 3.57 12.09
C ASN A 37 -7.61 2.63 11.52
N LYS A 38 -7.42 1.44 12.09
CA LYS A 38 -6.49 0.44 11.49
C LYS A 38 -7.02 -0.10 10.17
N LEU A 39 -8.31 -0.39 10.09
CA LEU A 39 -8.95 -0.88 8.86
C LEU A 39 -8.83 0.13 7.73
N ALA A 40 -9.12 1.40 8.01
CA ALA A 40 -8.98 2.47 7.03
C ALA A 40 -7.51 2.66 6.59
N ALA A 41 -6.52 2.46 7.48
CA ALA A 41 -5.11 2.48 7.09
C ALA A 41 -4.76 1.34 6.11
N VAL A 42 -5.30 0.13 6.32
CA VAL A 42 -5.11 -1.02 5.41
C VAL A 42 -5.82 -0.80 4.08
N LEU A 43 -7.02 -0.21 4.08
CA LEU A 43 -7.72 0.13 2.85
C LEU A 43 -6.96 1.17 2.02
N VAL A 44 -6.39 2.19 2.66
CA VAL A 44 -5.60 3.21 1.96
C VAL A 44 -4.32 2.60 1.36
N SER A 45 -3.61 1.73 2.08
CA SER A 45 -2.42 1.07 1.51
C SER A 45 -2.79 0.12 0.37
N GLY A 46 -3.86 -0.67 0.55
CA GLY A 46 -4.37 -1.60 -0.46
C GLY A 46 -4.81 -0.91 -1.74
N THR A 47 -5.50 0.24 -1.65
CA THR A 47 -5.93 1.01 -2.82
C THR A 47 -4.75 1.58 -3.60
N ILE A 48 -3.68 2.02 -2.93
CA ILE A 48 -2.45 2.48 -3.60
C ILE A 48 -1.77 1.33 -4.34
N CYS A 49 -1.65 0.17 -3.71
CA CYS A 49 -1.08 -1.03 -4.36
C CYS A 49 -1.93 -1.48 -5.56
N ALA A 50 -3.25 -1.55 -5.39
CA ALA A 50 -4.18 -1.94 -6.44
C ALA A 50 -4.16 -0.95 -7.62
N ALA A 51 -4.14 0.36 -7.35
CA ALA A 51 -4.02 1.38 -8.38
C ALA A 51 -2.71 1.26 -9.17
N SER A 52 -1.59 0.98 -8.47
CA SER A 52 -0.31 0.73 -9.13
C SER A 52 -0.35 -0.52 -10.02
N GLY A 53 -0.97 -1.61 -9.55
CA GLY A 53 -1.14 -2.83 -10.34
C GLY A 53 -2.06 -2.64 -11.56
N ALA A 54 -3.17 -1.90 -11.39
CA ALA A 54 -4.07 -1.55 -12.48
C ALA A 54 -3.38 -0.65 -13.52
N ALA A 55 -2.60 0.34 -13.07
CA ALA A 55 -1.81 1.19 -13.97
C ALA A 55 -0.76 0.37 -14.74
N TYR A 56 -0.10 -0.60 -14.08
CA TYR A 56 0.81 -1.52 -14.75
C TYR A 56 0.08 -2.35 -15.82
N ALA A 57 -1.09 -2.92 -15.49
CA ALA A 57 -1.89 -3.68 -16.46
C ALA A 57 -2.32 -2.82 -17.67
N LEU A 58 -2.73 -1.57 -17.44
CA LEU A 58 -3.07 -0.62 -18.50
C LEU A 58 -1.88 -0.24 -19.38
N LEU A 59 -0.69 -0.06 -18.78
CA LEU A 59 0.53 0.30 -19.51
C LEU A 59 0.90 -0.77 -20.55
N PHE A 60 0.73 -2.05 -20.20
CA PHE A 60 1.00 -3.13 -21.13
C PHE A 60 -0.12 -3.33 -22.15
N GLY A 61 -1.38 -3.01 -21.80
CA GLY A 61 -2.54 -3.04 -22.70
C GLY A 61 -2.85 -4.42 -23.33
N TYR A 62 -2.01 -5.42 -23.06
CA TYR A 62 -1.99 -6.74 -23.67
C TYR A 62 -1.23 -7.69 -22.74
N VAL A 63 -1.90 -8.74 -22.26
CA VAL A 63 -1.24 -9.87 -21.57
C VAL A 63 -1.08 -10.98 -22.61
N GLY A 64 0.05 -10.96 -23.32
CA GLY A 64 0.41 -11.98 -24.29
C GLY A 64 1.28 -13.09 -23.69
N SER A 65 1.19 -14.30 -24.24
CA SER A 65 2.05 -15.45 -23.89
C SER A 65 3.57 -15.18 -24.02
N THR A 66 3.95 -14.04 -24.61
CA THR A 66 5.34 -13.58 -24.70
C THR A 66 6.00 -13.34 -23.33
N PHE A 67 5.24 -13.00 -22.28
CA PHE A 67 5.79 -12.88 -20.91
C PHE A 67 6.18 -14.23 -20.31
N ALA A 68 5.58 -15.32 -20.77
CA ALA A 68 5.98 -16.69 -20.43
C ALA A 68 7.03 -17.26 -21.39
N SER A 69 7.55 -16.44 -22.32
CA SER A 69 8.60 -16.85 -23.24
C SER A 69 9.91 -17.10 -22.50
N VAL A 70 10.62 -18.14 -22.94
CA VAL A 70 11.85 -18.67 -22.32
C VAL A 70 12.90 -17.57 -22.07
N GLN A 71 12.92 -16.54 -22.91
CA GLN A 71 13.89 -15.44 -22.82
C GLN A 71 13.76 -14.60 -21.53
N TYR A 72 12.54 -14.37 -21.03
CA TYR A 72 12.32 -13.63 -19.78
C TYR A 72 12.58 -14.49 -18.53
N SER A 73 12.48 -15.83 -18.62
CA SER A 73 12.81 -16.76 -17.53
C SER A 73 14.31 -17.01 -17.35
N ILE A 74 15.14 -16.79 -18.38
CA ILE A 74 16.60 -17.03 -18.31
C ILE A 74 17.35 -15.85 -17.66
N LEU A 75 16.86 -14.62 -17.82
CA LEU A 75 17.49 -13.40 -17.30
C LEU A 75 17.76 -13.41 -15.77
N PRO A 76 16.84 -13.89 -14.91
CA PRO A 76 17.11 -14.00 -13.47
C PRO A 76 18.19 -15.01 -13.08
N LEU A 77 18.45 -16.03 -13.92
CA LEU A 77 19.45 -17.08 -13.65
C LEU A 77 20.87 -16.68 -14.09
N LEU A 78 20.99 -15.83 -15.10
CA LEU A 78 22.27 -15.29 -15.56
C LEU A 78 22.76 -14.08 -14.74
N TRP A 79 21.89 -13.54 -13.89
CA TRP A 79 22.18 -12.37 -13.06
C TRP A 79 22.53 -12.74 -11.62
N VAL A 80 23.17 -13.92 -11.44
CA VAL A 80 23.89 -14.30 -10.22
C VAL A 80 25.35 -13.88 -10.31
#